data_AF-A0A067TH88-F1
#
_entry.id   AF-A0A067TH88-F1
#
_cell.length_a   1.000
_cell.length_b   1.000
_cell.length_c   1.000
_cell.angle_alpha   90.00
_cell.angle_beta   90.00
_cell.angle_gamma   90.00
#
_symmetry.space_group_name_H-M   'P 1'
#
loop_
_entity.id
_entity.type
_entity.pdbx_description
1 polymer ?
#
loop_
_entity_poly.entity_id
_entity_poly.type
_entity_poly.pdbx_seq_one_letter_code
_entity_poly.pdbx_strand_id
1 'polypeptide(L)'
;MTSQASLNDILTSNPYESHPSLTPLEAAVLWEYAKLAQNVRMVTQKARLLNEEPDRVMLAKLRVLEKKMGLVLTLFKASVWGVINEQPEPSMQNQSYSDSGDATIRH
;
A
#
# COMPACT_ATOMS: atom_id res chain seq x y z
N MET A 1 -29.96 16.31 -36.98
CA MET A 1 -30.42 15.66 -35.74
C MET A 1 -29.44 14.54 -35.44
N THR A 2 -28.46 14.77 -34.57
CA THR A 2 -27.44 13.76 -34.24
C THR A 2 -28.05 12.78 -33.23
N SER A 3 -28.44 11.60 -33.71
CA SER A 3 -28.93 10.52 -32.86
C SER A 3 -27.82 10.09 -31.90
N GLN A 4 -28.01 10.33 -30.59
CA GLN A 4 -27.24 9.66 -29.55
C GLN A 4 -27.68 8.19 -29.55
N ALA A 5 -27.05 7.37 -30.38
CA ALA A 5 -27.13 5.92 -30.26
C ALA A 5 -26.60 5.52 -28.87
N SER A 6 -27.36 4.71 -28.14
CA SER A 6 -26.94 4.18 -26.85
C SER A 6 -25.59 3.46 -27.01
N LEU A 7 -24.70 3.59 -26.03
CA LEU A 7 -23.34 3.03 -26.09
C LEU A 7 -23.32 1.52 -26.36
N ASN A 8 -24.40 0.81 -26.04
CA ASN A 8 -24.52 -0.63 -26.32
C ASN A 8 -24.96 -0.92 -27.77
N ASP A 9 -25.67 0.01 -28.41
CA ASP A 9 -26.19 -0.17 -29.77
C ASP A 9 -25.06 -0.11 -30.82
N ILE A 10 -23.99 0.63 -30.54
CA ILE A 10 -22.81 0.72 -31.40
C ILE A 10 -22.09 -0.63 -31.52
N LEU A 11 -22.26 -1.56 -30.58
CA LEU A 11 -21.64 -2.89 -30.65
C LEU A 11 -22.49 -3.89 -31.45
N THR A 12 -23.80 -3.64 -31.60
CA THR A 12 -24.76 -4.60 -32.15
C THR A 12 -25.29 -4.22 -33.52
N SER A 13 -25.31 -2.93 -33.86
CA SER A 13 -25.78 -2.43 -35.15
C SER A 13 -24.88 -1.30 -35.64
N ASN A 14 -24.62 -1.25 -36.95
CA ASN A 14 -23.81 -0.19 -37.56
C ASN A 14 -24.68 1.06 -37.82
N PRO A 15 -24.51 2.16 -37.07
CA PRO A 15 -25.31 3.37 -37.26
C PRO A 15 -24.92 4.15 -38.52
N TYR A 16 -23.80 3.81 -39.16
CA TYR A 16 -23.26 4.53 -40.32
C TYR A 16 -23.65 3.89 -41.66
N GLU A 17 -24.26 2.71 -41.65
CA GLU A 17 -24.57 1.91 -42.85
C GLU A 17 -25.60 2.58 -43.77
N SER A 18 -26.52 3.37 -43.21
CA SER A 18 -27.58 4.07 -43.95
C SER A 18 -27.21 5.50 -44.33
N HIS A 19 -25.95 5.91 -44.20
CA HIS A 19 -25.57 7.31 -44.40
C HIS A 19 -25.35 7.62 -45.90
N PRO A 20 -26.11 8.54 -46.51
CA PRO A 20 -26.11 8.76 -47.97
C PRO A 20 -24.82 9.39 -48.52
N SER A 21 -23.94 9.89 -47.65
CA SER A 21 -22.67 10.53 -48.02
C SER A 21 -21.44 9.65 -47.76
N LEU A 22 -21.63 8.41 -47.29
CA LEU A 22 -20.53 7.50 -46.98
C LEU A 22 -20.55 6.34 -47.96
N THR A 23 -19.38 5.95 -48.43
CA THR A 23 -19.25 4.65 -49.11
C THR A 23 -19.41 3.51 -48.10
N PRO A 24 -19.83 2.31 -48.53
CA PRO A 24 -20.01 1.17 -47.63
C PRO A 24 -18.73 0.83 -46.83
N LEU A 25 -17.56 1.01 -47.44
CA LEU A 25 -16.28 0.78 -46.79
C LEU A 25 -15.99 1.83 -45.70
N GLU A 26 -16.24 3.11 -45.97
CA GLU A 26 -16.04 4.18 -45.00
C GLU A 26 -16.96 4.01 -43.79
N ALA A 27 -18.23 3.65 -44.02
CA ALA A 27 -19.19 3.36 -42.96
C ALA A 27 -18.73 2.18 -42.07
N ALA A 28 -18.22 1.10 -42.67
CA ALA A 28 -17.70 -0.04 -41.93
C ALA A 28 -16.44 0.33 -41.11
N VAL A 29 -15.51 1.08 -41.69
CA VAL A 29 -14.28 1.51 -41.01
C VAL A 29 -14.59 2.46 -39.84
N LEU A 30 -15.48 3.44 -40.02
CA LEU A 30 -15.95 4.32 -38.94
C LEU A 30 -16.59 3.52 -37.79
N TRP A 31 -17.36 2.49 -38.12
CA TRP A 31 -17.95 1.61 -37.13
C TRP A 31 -16.90 0.81 -36.35
N GLU A 32 -15.89 0.25 -37.02
CA GLU A 32 -14.77 -0.43 -36.36
C GLU A 32 -13.98 0.51 -35.43
N TYR A 33 -13.72 1.75 -35.87
CA TYR A 33 -13.08 2.75 -35.01
C TYR A 33 -13.94 3.14 -33.81
N ALA A 34 -15.26 3.24 -33.97
CA ALA A 34 -16.17 3.50 -32.86
C ALA A 34 -16.14 2.36 -31.84
N LYS A 35 -16.17 1.10 -32.29
CA LYS A 35 -16.03 -0.08 -31.43
C LYS A 35 -14.68 -0.11 -30.72
N LEU A 36 -13.58 0.19 -31.43
CA LEU A 36 -12.25 0.26 -30.83
C LEU A 36 -12.15 1.35 -29.76
N ALA A 37 -12.64 2.56 -30.05
CA ALA A 37 -12.63 3.66 -29.10
C ALA A 37 -13.42 3.32 -27.82
N GLN A 38 -14.54 2.62 -27.95
CA GLN A 38 -15.31 2.13 -26.81
C GLN A 38 -14.54 1.07 -26.01
N ASN A 39 -13.93 0.10 -26.69
CA ASN A 39 -13.10 -0.92 -26.03
C ASN A 39 -11.93 -0.30 -25.27
N VAL A 40 -11.24 0.68 -25.86
CA VAL A 40 -10.15 1.42 -25.20
C VAL A 40 -10.64 2.18 -23.97
N ARG A 41 -11.82 2.81 -24.04
CA ARG A 41 -12.44 3.47 -22.87
C ARG A 41 -12.75 2.48 -21.76
N MET A 42 -13.32 1.32 -22.10
CA MET A 42 -13.61 0.26 -21.12
C MET A 42 -12.34 -0.29 -20.47
N VAL A 43 -11.30 -0.56 -21.26
CA VAL A 43 -10.00 -1.02 -20.75
C VAL A 43 -9.38 0.03 -19.83
N THR A 44 -9.40 1.30 -20.22
CA THR A 44 -8.87 2.40 -19.40
C THR A 44 -9.63 2.53 -18.08
N GLN A 45 -10.96 2.45 -18.11
CA GLN A 45 -11.79 2.50 -16.91
C GLN A 45 -11.50 1.32 -15.98
N LYS A 46 -11.44 0.10 -16.52
CA LYS A 46 -11.08 -1.10 -15.74
C LYS A 46 -9.67 -1.02 -15.18
N ALA A 47 -8.71 -0.52 -15.95
CA ALA A 47 -7.34 -0.32 -15.51
C ALA A 47 -7.25 0.68 -14.34
N ARG A 48 -8.04 1.77 -14.37
CA ARG A 48 -8.11 2.71 -13.25
C ARG A 48 -8.69 2.06 -11.99
N LEU A 49 -9.80 1.32 -12.11
CA LEU A 49 -10.40 0.59 -10.99
C LEU A 49 -9.41 -0.42 -10.40
N LEU A 50 -8.73 -1.19 -11.26
CA LEU A 50 -7.69 -2.14 -10.87
C LEU A 50 -6.45 -1.47 -10.28
N ASN A 51 -6.20 -0.18 -10.51
CA ASN A 51 -5.08 0.52 -9.88
C ASN A 51 -5.48 1.07 -8.51
N GLU A 52 -6.71 1.57 -8.37
CA GLU A 52 -7.18 2.21 -7.12
C GLU A 52 -7.65 1.22 -6.05
N GLU A 53 -8.24 0.09 -6.45
CA GLU A 53 -8.81 -0.91 -5.54
C GLU A 53 -7.75 -1.74 -4.77
N PRO A 54 -6.76 -2.37 -5.43
CA PRO A 54 -5.79 -3.20 -4.71
C PRO A 54 -4.89 -2.38 -3.79
N ASP A 55 -4.62 -1.11 -4.13
CA ASP A 55 -3.82 -0.22 -3.29
C ASP A 55 -4.46 -0.01 -1.91
N ARG A 56 -5.78 0.22 -1.86
CA ARG A 56 -6.49 0.43 -0.58
C ARG A 56 -6.51 -0.82 0.29
N VAL A 57 -6.78 -1.98 -0.32
CA VAL A 57 -6.86 -3.25 0.41
C VAL A 57 -5.47 -3.68 0.89
N MET A 58 -4.44 -3.53 0.07
CA MET A 58 -3.07 -3.86 0.43
C MET A 58 -2.55 -2.97 1.55
N LEU A 59 -2.75 -1.65 1.45
CA LEU A 59 -2.35 -0.70 2.50
C LEU A 59 -3.07 -0.97 3.83
N ALA A 60 -4.36 -1.33 3.80
CA ALA A 60 -5.09 -1.71 5.01
C ALA A 60 -4.47 -2.93 5.69
N LYS A 61 -4.11 -3.97 4.91
CA LYS A 61 -3.44 -5.17 5.43
C LYS A 61 -2.06 -4.86 5.99
N LEU A 62 -1.26 -4.04 5.30
CA LEU A 62 0.06 -3.61 5.78
C LEU A 62 -0.04 -2.82 7.09
N ARG A 63 -1.03 -1.93 7.24
CA ARG A 63 -1.23 -1.17 8.49
C ARG A 63 -1.62 -2.06 9.68
N VAL A 64 -2.39 -3.13 9.44
CA VAL A 64 -2.67 -4.14 10.48
C VAL A 64 -1.40 -4.88 10.87
N LEU A 65 -0.57 -5.24 9.89
CA LEU A 65 0.69 -5.92 10.14
C LEU A 65 1.68 -5.04 10.93
N GLU A 66 1.80 -3.77 10.54
CA GLU A 66 2.60 -2.76 11.23
C GLU A 66 2.23 -2.66 12.71
N LYS A 67 0.94 -2.56 13.03
CA LYS A 67 0.46 -2.49 14.43
C LYS A 67 0.84 -3.74 15.22
N LYS A 68 0.67 -4.93 14.63
CA LYS A 68 0.99 -6.20 15.30
C LYS A 68 2.50 -6.33 15.53
N MET A 69 3.31 -6.04 14.51
CA MET A 69 4.77 -6.12 14.61
C MET A 69 5.34 -5.04 15.54
N GLY A 70 4.77 -3.84 15.54
CA GLY A 70 5.14 -2.76 16.47
C GLY A 70 4.87 -3.11 17.94
N LEU A 71 3.75 -3.81 18.21
CA LEU A 71 3.47 -4.34 19.54
C LEU A 71 4.47 -5.42 19.94
N VAL A 72 4.72 -6.39 19.05
CA VAL A 72 5.70 -7.47 19.27
C VAL A 72 7.09 -6.88 19.54
N LEU A 73 7.53 -5.90 18.75
CA LEU A 73 8.82 -5.24 18.94
C LEU A 73 8.89 -4.52 20.28
N THR A 74 7.82 -3.81 20.67
CA THR A 74 7.75 -3.12 21.97
C THR A 74 7.85 -4.12 23.12
N LEU A 75 7.07 -5.20 23.09
CA LEU A 75 7.10 -6.25 24.11
C LEU A 75 8.47 -6.93 24.17
N PHE A 76 9.06 -7.23 23.02
CA PHE A 76 10.40 -7.81 22.95
C PHE A 76 11.47 -6.88 23.53
N LYS A 77 11.41 -5.58 23.20
CA LYS A 77 12.31 -4.59 23.79
C LYS A 77 12.15 -4.52 25.30
N ALA A 78 10.92 -4.48 25.80
CA ALA A 78 10.66 -4.48 27.23
C ALA A 78 11.17 -5.76 27.92
N SER A 79 10.98 -6.94 27.30
CA SER A 79 11.47 -8.20 27.87
C SER A 79 13.00 -8.25 27.92
N VAL A 80 13.67 -7.77 26.86
CA VAL A 80 15.14 -7.70 26.84
C VAL A 80 15.65 -6.72 27.90
N TRP A 81 15.02 -5.54 28.02
CA TRP A 81 15.42 -4.54 29.01
C TRP A 81 15.20 -5.05 30.45
N GLY A 82 14.10 -5.77 30.70
CA GLY A 82 13.86 -6.43 31.98
C GLY A 82 14.98 -7.40 32.35
N VAL A 83 15.35 -8.30 31.43
CA VAL A 83 16.42 -9.28 31.66
C VAL A 83 17.79 -8.62 31.87
N ILE A 84 18.12 -7.57 31.09
CA ILE A 84 19.40 -6.87 31.24
C ILE A 84 19.48 -6.11 32.56
N ASN A 85 18.38 -5.48 32.98
CA ASN A 85 18.34 -4.73 34.24
C ASN A 85 18.30 -5.64 35.49
N GLU A 86 17.85 -6.89 35.33
CA GLU A 86 17.89 -7.91 36.39
C GLU A 86 19.25 -8.63 36.49
N GLN A 87 20.17 -8.42 35.54
CA GLN A 87 21.56 -8.84 35.74
C GLN A 87 22.15 -7.99 36.87
N PRO A 88 22.65 -8.59 37.96
CA PRO A 88 23.41 -7.84 38.94
C PRO A 88 24.61 -7.24 38.22
N GLU A 89 24.73 -5.91 38.25
CA GLU A 89 25.92 -5.18 37.83
C GLU A 89 27.17 -5.94 38.31
N PRO A 90 28.04 -6.47 37.43
CA PRO A 90 29.26 -7.17 37.80
C PRO A 90 30.34 -6.21 38.34
N SER A 91 29.92 -5.10 38.95
CA SER A 91 30.76 -3.97 39.37
C SER A 91 30.53 -3.53 40.83
N MET A 92 29.69 -4.22 41.61
CA MET A 92 29.48 -3.91 43.05
C MET A 92 30.03 -4.97 44.03
N GLN A 93 31.02 -5.77 43.63
CA GLN A 93 31.72 -6.71 44.52
C GLN A 93 33.20 -6.35 44.70
N ASN A 94 33.55 -5.07 44.80
CA ASN A 94 34.91 -4.68 45.23
C ASN A 94 34.98 -3.27 45.84
N GLN A 95 34.49 -3.12 47.07
CA GLN A 95 34.93 -2.05 47.96
C GLN A 95 34.94 -2.58 49.40
N SER A 96 35.86 -3.51 49.65
CA SER A 96 36.37 -3.75 51.00
C SER A 96 37.09 -2.48 51.43
N TYR A 97 36.41 -1.62 52.19
CA TYR A 97 37.05 -0.53 52.91
C TYR A 97 38.03 -1.13 53.92
N SER A 98 39.32 -1.06 53.58
CA SER A 98 40.43 -1.29 54.49
C SER A 98 40.43 -0.16 55.52
N ASP A 99 39.71 -0.35 56.62
CA ASP A 99 39.85 0.42 57.85
C ASP A 99 41.15 -0.01 58.56
N SER A 100 42.28 0.49 58.06
CA SER A 100 43.58 0.29 58.68
C SER A 100 44.44 1.54 58.48
N GLY A 101 44.19 2.52 59.33
CA GLY A 101 44.90 3.80 59.35
C GLY A 101 44.56 4.67 60.55
N ASP A 102 44.12 4.06 61.67
CA ASP A 102 44.04 4.75 62.96
C ASP A 102 45.43 4.76 63.60
N ALA A 103 46.18 5.84 63.36
CA ALA A 103 47.34 6.23 64.17
C ALA A 103 47.59 7.74 64.03
N THR A 104 46.60 8.57 64.33
CA THR A 104 46.88 9.98 64.68
C THR A 104 47.26 10.02 66.16
N ILE A 105 48.53 9.78 66.48
CA ILE A 105 49.05 10.04 67.83
C ILE A 105 49.10 11.56 68.04
N ARG A 106 48.38 11.99 69.06
CA ARG A 106 48.42 13.34 69.61
C ARG A 106 49.64 13.49 70.51
N HIS A 107 50.23 14.69 70.41
CA HIS A 107 51.15 15.37 71.33
C HIS A 107 52.66 15.27 71.08
#